data_AF-A0A7V0V7Y1-F1
#
_entry.id   AF-A0A7V0V7Y1-F1
#
_cell.length_a   1.000
_cell.length_b   1.000
_cell.length_c   1.000
_cell.angle_alpha   90.00
_cell.angle_beta   90.00
_cell.angle_gamma   90.00
#
_symmetry.space_group_name_H-M   'P 1'
#
loop_
_entity.id
_entity.type
_entity.pdbx_description
1 polymer ?
#
loop_
_entity_poly.entity_id
_entity_poly.type
_entity_poly.pdbx_seq_one_letter_code
_entity_poly.pdbx_strand_id
1 'polypeptide(L)'
;MGARFHQIARSLRDRRYEIILLSLIMVLVLIDLVNGANQVRLVVDGKAKEIKTRARTVAAVLRENGVTVKASDKVAPRLSSKVNGDMAIEVKHAVPVTIALNEQKIETMSTASTVEEVLEDIGLRLKPADHVKPHKKEKVT
;
A
#
# COMPACT_ATOMS: atom_id res chain seq x y z
N MET A 1 -62.28 5.21 -32.38
CA MET A 1 -60.86 5.34 -32.76
C MET A 1 -60.03 6.10 -31.71
N GLY A 2 -60.22 5.84 -30.39
CA GLY A 2 -59.64 6.68 -29.31
C GLY A 2 -58.84 5.94 -28.21
N ALA A 3 -58.91 4.61 -28.14
CA ALA A 3 -58.27 3.86 -27.03
C ALA A 3 -56.76 3.64 -27.21
N ARG A 4 -56.22 3.77 -28.44
CA ARG A 4 -54.80 3.52 -28.74
C ARG A 4 -53.88 4.69 -28.36
N PHE A 5 -54.39 5.91 -28.27
CA PHE A 5 -53.61 7.09 -27.83
C PHE A 5 -53.36 7.10 -26.31
N HIS A 6 -54.27 6.52 -25.52
CA HIS A 6 -54.16 6.54 -24.06
C HIS A 6 -53.08 5.59 -23.50
N GLN A 7 -52.75 4.51 -24.22
CA GLN A 7 -51.66 3.59 -23.82
C GLN A 7 -50.25 4.13 -24.12
N ILE A 8 -50.10 4.95 -25.16
CA ILE A 8 -48.80 5.54 -25.55
C ILE A 8 -48.34 6.58 -24.52
N ALA A 9 -49.27 7.34 -23.93
CA ALA A 9 -48.96 8.36 -22.94
C ALA A 9 -48.41 7.82 -21.59
N ARG A 10 -48.73 6.56 -21.23
CA ARG A 10 -48.16 5.90 -20.04
C ARG A 10 -46.77 5.33 -20.30
N SER A 11 -46.49 4.76 -21.47
CA SER A 11 -45.17 4.17 -21.75
C SER A 11 -44.05 5.21 -21.88
N LEU A 12 -44.37 6.44 -22.30
CA LEU A 12 -43.42 7.56 -22.33
C LEU A 12 -43.05 8.08 -20.93
N ARG A 13 -43.93 7.87 -19.95
CA ARG A 13 -43.77 8.29 -18.55
C ARG A 13 -42.85 7.35 -17.77
N ASP A 14 -42.71 6.10 -18.18
CA ASP A 14 -41.78 5.14 -17.56
C ASP A 14 -40.40 5.18 -18.25
N ARG A 15 -40.35 5.35 -19.58
CA ARG A 15 -39.10 5.48 -20.35
C ARG A 15 -38.24 6.69 -19.97
N ARG A 16 -38.85 7.79 -19.51
CA ARG A 16 -38.09 8.94 -19.02
C ARG A 16 -37.26 8.60 -17.77
N TYR A 17 -37.76 7.71 -16.90
CA TYR A 17 -37.01 7.28 -15.71
C TYR A 17 -35.87 6.34 -16.11
N GLU A 18 -36.06 5.51 -17.14
CA GLU A 18 -34.97 4.70 -17.71
C GLU A 18 -33.86 5.58 -18.29
N ILE A 19 -34.20 6.64 -19.05
CA ILE A 19 -33.22 7.58 -19.61
C ILE A 19 -32.51 8.36 -18.51
N ILE A 20 -33.24 8.81 -17.48
CA ILE A 20 -32.64 9.49 -16.31
C ILE A 20 -31.72 8.53 -15.55
N LEU A 21 -32.11 7.27 -15.35
CA LEU A 21 -31.29 6.27 -14.68
C LEU A 21 -30.03 5.93 -15.49
N LEU A 22 -30.14 5.74 -16.80
CA LEU A 22 -29.00 5.47 -17.69
C LEU A 22 -28.05 6.66 -17.77
N SER A 23 -28.57 7.88 -17.84
CA SER A 23 -27.73 9.09 -17.79
C SER A 23 -27.05 9.27 -16.43
N LEU A 24 -27.72 8.95 -15.32
CA LEU A 24 -27.11 8.96 -13.99
C LEU A 24 -25.96 7.95 -13.87
N ILE A 25 -26.16 6.71 -14.35
CA ILE A 25 -25.12 5.68 -14.39
C ILE A 25 -23.95 6.14 -15.27
N MET A 26 -24.23 6.72 -16.44
CA MET A 26 -23.21 7.25 -17.35
C MET A 26 -22.39 8.36 -16.69
N VAL A 27 -23.02 9.29 -15.96
CA VAL A 27 -22.33 10.37 -15.26
C VAL A 27 -21.42 9.82 -14.16
N LEU A 28 -21.86 8.81 -13.39
CA LEU A 28 -21.02 8.17 -12.38
C LEU A 28 -19.79 7.50 -13.00
N VAL A 29 -19.95 6.77 -14.11
CA VAL A 29 -18.84 6.15 -14.85
C VAL A 29 -17.87 7.20 -15.40
N LEU A 30 -18.39 8.33 -15.91
CA LEU A 30 -17.56 9.43 -16.39
C LEU A 30 -16.76 10.11 -15.27
N ILE A 31 -17.33 10.26 -14.08
CA ILE A 31 -16.62 10.81 -12.90
C ILE A 31 -15.42 9.92 -12.53
N ASP A 32 -15.58 8.59 -12.57
CA ASP A 32 -14.48 7.64 -12.30
C ASP A 32 -13.39 7.66 -13.39
N LEU A 33 -13.76 7.97 -14.63
CA LEU A 33 -12.82 8.12 -15.74
C LEU A 33 -12.02 9.42 -15.67
N VAL A 34 -12.62 10.52 -15.20
CA VAL A 34 -11.98 11.85 -15.10
C VAL A 34 -11.02 11.94 -13.91
N ASN A 35 -11.25 11.19 -12.83
CA ASN A 35 -10.30 11.02 -11.73
C ASN A 35 -9.12 10.15 -12.19
N GLY A 36 -8.09 10.79 -12.77
CA GLY A 36 -6.89 10.13 -13.30
C GLY A 36 -6.17 9.23 -12.28
N ALA A 37 -5.42 8.25 -12.77
CA ALA A 37 -4.59 7.39 -11.92
C ALA A 37 -3.25 8.09 -11.61
N ASN A 38 -2.83 8.04 -10.35
CA ASN A 38 -1.51 8.49 -9.93
C ASN A 38 -0.48 7.43 -10.28
N GLN A 39 0.68 7.85 -10.80
CA GLN A 39 1.85 7.00 -10.87
C GLN A 39 2.58 7.04 -9.54
N VAL A 40 2.89 5.88 -8.99
CA VAL A 40 3.52 5.72 -7.67
C VAL A 40 4.62 4.67 -7.79
N ARG A 41 5.77 4.93 -7.16
CA ARG A 41 6.83 3.94 -7.00
C ARG A 41 6.63 3.21 -5.68
N LEU A 42 6.27 1.93 -5.72
CA LEU A 42 6.16 1.06 -4.56
C LEU A 42 7.44 0.25 -4.37
N VAL A 43 8.09 0.37 -3.21
CA VAL A 43 9.30 -0.37 -2.84
C VAL A 43 8.95 -1.27 -1.66
N VAL A 44 9.07 -2.58 -1.82
CA VAL A 44 8.80 -3.56 -0.77
C VAL A 44 10.06 -4.40 -0.55
N ASP A 45 10.64 -4.31 0.64
CA ASP A 45 11.88 -5.02 1.01
C ASP A 45 13.00 -4.85 -0.03
N GLY A 46 13.17 -3.61 -0.50
CA GLY A 46 14.17 -3.24 -1.52
C GLY A 46 13.78 -3.57 -2.97
N LYS A 47 12.62 -4.18 -3.23
CA LYS A 47 12.12 -4.45 -4.58
C LYS A 47 11.19 -3.34 -5.03
N ALA A 48 11.64 -2.56 -6.01
CA ALA A 48 10.87 -1.45 -6.57
C ALA A 48 9.93 -1.90 -7.70
N LYS A 49 8.74 -1.31 -7.74
CA LYS A 49 7.73 -1.49 -8.78
C LYS A 49 6.99 -0.18 -9.03
N GLU A 50 6.91 0.22 -10.30
CA GLU A 50 6.06 1.34 -10.72
C GLU A 50 4.61 0.86 -10.85
N ILE A 51 3.68 1.55 -10.23
CA ILE A 51 2.25 1.21 -10.23
C ILE A 51 1.40 2.44 -10.57
N LYS A 52 0.28 2.20 -11.24
CA LYS A 52 -0.77 3.20 -11.45
C LYS A 52 -1.94 2.87 -10.52
N THR A 53 -2.32 3.82 -9.69
CA THR A 53 -3.36 3.63 -8.66
C THR A 53 -4.28 4.84 -8.56
N ARG A 54 -5.55 4.58 -8.27
CA ARG A 54 -6.55 5.59 -7.91
C ARG A 54 -6.76 5.69 -6.39
N ALA A 55 -6.01 4.91 -5.61
CA ALA A 55 -6.05 4.96 -4.17
C ALA A 55 -5.69 6.36 -3.66
N ARG A 56 -6.43 6.82 -2.66
CA ARG A 56 -6.24 8.15 -2.06
C ARG A 56 -5.20 8.16 -0.95
N THR A 57 -4.84 7.00 -0.40
CA THR A 57 -3.98 6.87 0.79
C THR A 57 -2.98 5.74 0.61
N VAL A 58 -1.81 5.85 1.26
CA VAL A 58 -0.77 4.81 1.26
C VAL A 58 -1.35 3.45 1.66
N ALA A 59 -2.16 3.37 2.71
CA ALA A 59 -2.79 2.11 3.15
C ALA A 59 -3.63 1.43 2.05
N ALA A 60 -4.35 2.21 1.25
CA ALA A 60 -5.16 1.70 0.16
C ALA A 60 -4.29 1.21 -1.00
N VAL A 61 -3.19 1.91 -1.32
CA VAL A 61 -2.21 1.46 -2.32
C VAL A 61 -1.61 0.11 -1.94
N LEU A 62 -1.19 -0.03 -0.67
CA LEU A 62 -0.61 -1.28 -0.18
C LEU A 62 -1.60 -2.43 -0.26
N ARG A 63 -2.85 -2.20 0.18
CA ARG A 63 -3.93 -3.20 0.09
C ARG A 63 -4.23 -3.61 -1.35
N GLU A 64 -4.32 -2.66 -2.28
CA GLU A 64 -4.55 -2.93 -3.71
C GLU A 64 -3.43 -3.80 -4.32
N ASN A 65 -2.22 -3.71 -3.79
CA ASN A 65 -1.06 -4.48 -4.25
C ASN A 65 -0.78 -5.73 -3.40
N GLY A 66 -1.69 -6.11 -2.50
CA GLY A 66 -1.55 -7.30 -1.66
C GLY A 66 -0.44 -7.20 -0.60
N VAL A 67 0.04 -5.98 -0.30
CA VAL A 67 1.06 -5.75 0.72
C VAL A 67 0.38 -5.60 2.08
N THR A 68 0.70 -6.51 3.00
CA THR A 68 0.18 -6.50 4.38
C THR A 68 1.23 -5.93 5.32
N VAL A 69 0.85 -4.94 6.13
CA VAL A 69 1.74 -4.27 7.07
C VAL A 69 1.36 -4.64 8.50
N LYS A 70 2.35 -5.01 9.31
CA LYS A 70 2.25 -5.27 10.74
C LYS A 70 2.73 -4.06 11.55
N ALA A 71 2.45 -4.07 12.85
CA ALA A 71 2.82 -2.97 13.75
C ALA A 71 4.34 -2.71 13.82
N SER A 72 5.16 -3.76 13.65
CA SER A 72 6.62 -3.66 13.70
C SER A 72 7.27 -3.22 12.38
N ASP A 73 6.50 -3.22 11.28
CA ASP A 73 7.03 -2.88 9.96
C ASP A 73 7.20 -1.36 9.83
N LYS A 74 8.18 -0.95 9.02
CA LYS A 74 8.37 0.47 8.68
C LYS A 74 7.70 0.77 7.34
N VAL A 75 6.87 1.81 7.34
CA VAL A 75 6.22 2.32 6.12
C VAL A 75 6.45 3.82 6.01
N ALA A 76 6.91 4.26 4.84
CA ALA A 76 7.10 5.68 4.53
C ALA A 76 6.53 5.99 3.13
N PRO A 77 5.67 7.01 2.96
CA PRO A 77 5.02 7.84 3.98
C PRO A 77 4.06 7.06 4.89
N ARG A 78 3.49 7.72 5.91
CA ARG A 78 2.54 7.09 6.85
C ARG A 78 1.34 6.49 6.09
N LEU A 79 0.75 5.43 6.64
CA LEU A 79 -0.43 4.75 6.07
C LEU A 79 -1.60 5.70 5.72
N SER A 80 -1.78 6.77 6.49
CA SER A 80 -2.83 7.79 6.28
C SER A 80 -2.44 8.92 5.31
N SER A 81 -1.18 8.97 4.88
CA SER A 81 -0.70 9.99 3.94
C SER A 81 -1.46 9.90 2.62
N LYS A 82 -1.85 11.06 2.09
CA LYS A 82 -2.49 11.15 0.79
C LYS A 82 -1.51 10.79 -0.31
N VAL A 83 -1.99 10.06 -1.31
CA VAL A 83 -1.21 9.68 -2.49
C VAL A 83 -1.30 10.79 -3.52
N ASN A 84 -0.15 11.24 -4.02
CA ASN A 84 -0.02 12.14 -5.14
C ASN A 84 0.85 11.48 -6.22
N GLY A 85 0.82 12.05 -7.44
CA GLY A 85 1.66 11.59 -8.54
C GLY A 85 3.15 11.65 -8.19
N ASP A 86 3.90 10.67 -8.70
CA ASP A 86 5.34 10.49 -8.55
C ASP A 86 5.83 10.26 -7.10
N MET A 87 4.91 9.89 -6.21
CA MET A 87 5.25 9.50 -4.83
C MET A 87 6.01 8.18 -4.80
N ALA A 88 7.03 8.09 -3.94
CA ALA A 88 7.62 6.83 -3.53
C ALA A 88 7.00 6.36 -2.20
N ILE A 89 6.54 5.10 -2.17
CA ILE A 89 6.06 4.40 -0.99
C ILE A 89 7.03 3.26 -0.71
N GLU A 90 7.64 3.25 0.47
CA GLU A 90 8.57 2.23 0.93
C GLU A 90 7.95 1.44 2.09
N VAL A 91 8.05 0.12 2.01
CA VAL A 91 7.69 -0.84 3.06
C VAL A 91 8.92 -1.70 3.35
N LYS A 92 9.32 -1.74 4.61
CA LYS A 92 10.29 -2.70 5.14
C LYS A 92 9.61 -3.56 6.19
N HIS A 93 9.46 -4.85 5.91
CA HIS A 93 8.91 -5.78 6.87
C HIS A 93 9.92 -6.05 7.98
N ALA A 94 9.43 -6.10 9.22
CA ALA A 94 10.26 -6.49 10.33
C ALA A 94 10.35 -8.02 10.41
N VAL A 95 11.56 -8.49 10.69
CA VAL A 95 11.88 -9.90 10.90
C VAL A 95 12.27 -10.14 12.36
N PRO A 96 11.91 -11.30 12.94
CA PRO A 96 12.34 -11.64 14.29
C PRO A 96 13.85 -11.89 14.29
N VAL A 97 14.54 -11.29 15.25
CA VAL A 97 15.98 -11.46 15.44
C VAL A 97 16.26 -11.86 16.87
N THR A 98 17.08 -12.89 17.02
CA THR A 98 17.65 -13.30 18.31
C THR A 98 19.12 -12.95 18.34
N ILE A 99 19.50 -12.10 19.29
CA ILE A 99 20.87 -11.67 19.51
C ILE A 99 21.41 -12.43 20.73
N ALA A 100 22.43 -13.25 20.51
CA ALA A 100 23.13 -13.96 21.57
C ALA A 100 24.39 -13.18 21.97
N LEU A 101 24.40 -12.64 23.18
CA LEU A 101 25.55 -11.94 23.76
C LEU A 101 26.04 -12.75 24.97
N ASN A 102 27.11 -13.51 24.77
CA ASN A 102 27.60 -14.48 25.75
C ASN A 102 26.48 -15.46 26.16
N GLU A 103 26.08 -15.46 27.43
CA GLU A 103 25.01 -16.32 27.96
C GLU A 103 23.61 -15.68 27.86
N GLN A 104 23.51 -14.40 27.47
CA GLN A 104 22.24 -13.69 27.36
C GLN A 104 21.67 -13.77 25.94
N LYS A 105 20.33 -13.86 25.86
CA LYS A 105 19.58 -13.80 24.61
C LYS A 105 18.61 -12.63 24.63
N ILE A 106 18.60 -11.86 23.56
CA ILE A 106 17.68 -10.73 23.34
C ILE A 106 16.87 -11.05 22.10
N GLU A 107 15.55 -11.05 22.23
CA GLU A 107 14.63 -11.25 21.10
C GLU A 107 13.96 -9.92 20.76
N THR A 108 14.00 -9.54 19.49
CA THR A 108 13.38 -8.30 19.01
C THR A 108 12.93 -8.44 17.56
N MET A 109 12.05 -7.54 17.13
CA MET A 109 11.71 -7.37 15.71
C MET A 109 12.60 -6.27 15.13
N SER A 110 13.21 -6.50 13.97
CA SER A 110 14.05 -5.50 13.32
C SER A 110 13.69 -5.35 11.85
N THR A 111 13.73 -4.11 11.37
CA THR A 111 13.61 -3.75 9.94
C THR A 111 14.97 -3.57 9.27
N ALA A 112 16.05 -3.80 10.02
CA ALA A 112 17.41 -3.67 9.53
C ALA A 112 17.69 -4.69 8.43
N SER A 113 18.47 -4.28 7.43
CA SER A 113 18.82 -5.11 6.29
C SER A 113 20.07 -5.96 6.53
N THR A 114 20.92 -5.60 7.51
CA THR A 114 22.17 -6.29 7.81
C THR A 114 22.36 -6.50 9.31
N VAL A 115 23.22 -7.47 9.67
CA VAL A 115 23.61 -7.74 11.07
C VAL A 115 24.18 -6.47 11.75
N GLU A 116 24.97 -5.68 11.04
CA GLU A 116 25.53 -4.42 11.54
C GLU A 116 24.42 -3.42 11.92
N GLU A 117 23.43 -3.22 11.05
CA GLU A 117 22.31 -2.30 11.28
C GLU A 117 21.42 -2.78 12.44
N VAL A 118 21.22 -4.10 12.61
CA VAL A 118 20.52 -4.66 13.79
C VAL A 118 21.24 -4.29 15.09
N LEU A 119 22.56 -4.43 15.13
CA LEU A 119 23.35 -4.13 16.32
C LEU A 119 23.34 -2.64 16.62
N GLU A 120 23.43 -1.78 15.60
CA GLU A 120 23.33 -0.33 15.74
C GLU A 120 21.96 0.12 16.27
N ASP A 121 20.87 -0.50 15.81
CA ASP A 121 19.50 -0.22 16.26
C ASP A 121 19.32 -0.45 17.78
N ILE A 122 20.05 -1.40 18.37
CA ILE A 122 20.05 -1.66 19.81
C ILE A 122 21.19 -0.96 20.57
N GLY A 123 21.93 -0.06 19.90
CA GLY A 123 23.00 0.72 20.50
C GLY A 123 24.34 -0.02 20.66
N LEU A 124 24.51 -1.19 20.05
CA LEU A 124 25.76 -1.93 20.04
C LEU A 124 26.60 -1.57 18.82
N ARG A 125 27.78 -0.97 19.06
CA ARG A 125 28.78 -0.70 18.02
C ARG A 125 29.93 -1.69 18.11
N LEU A 126 30.17 -2.41 17.03
CA LEU A 126 31.27 -3.37 16.94
C LEU A 126 32.62 -2.64 16.97
N LYS A 127 33.50 -3.09 17.86
CA LYS A 127 34.92 -2.70 17.89
C LYS A 127 35.73 -3.64 17.00
N PRO A 128 36.96 -3.25 16.57
CA PRO A 128 37.79 -4.10 15.72
C PRO A 128 38.13 -5.50 16.30
N ALA A 129 38.11 -5.66 17.63
CA ALA A 129 38.37 -6.92 18.30
C ALA A 129 37.11 -7.78 18.52
N ASP A 130 35.91 -7.26 18.20
CA ASP A 130 34.66 -7.98 18.42
C ASP A 130 34.43 -9.01 17.31
N HIS A 131 34.01 -10.20 17.70
CA HIS A 131 33.67 -11.26 16.76
C HIS A 131 32.16 -11.41 16.66
N VAL A 132 31.62 -11.26 15.45
CA VAL A 132 30.19 -11.43 15.15
C VAL A 132 29.99 -12.57 14.16
N LYS A 133 29.01 -13.43 14.45
CA LYS A 133 28.54 -14.48 13.55
C LYS A 133 27.00 -14.41 13.51
N PRO A 134 26.38 -14.37 12.33
CA PRO A 134 26.97 -14.27 10.99
C PRO A 134 27.73 -12.94 10.75
N HIS A 135 28.41 -12.80 9.60
CA HIS A 135 29.23 -11.62 9.30
C HIS A 135 28.40 -10.33 9.32
N LYS A 136 28.98 -9.19 9.72
CA LYS A 136 28.24 -7.94 9.92
C LYS A 136 27.47 -7.41 8.69
N LYS A 137 27.94 -7.74 7.49
CA LYS A 137 27.28 -7.39 6.21
C LYS A 137 26.28 -8.43 5.70
N GLU A 138 26.12 -9.54 6.42
CA GLU A 138 25.16 -10.56 6.06
C GLU A 138 23.75 -9.99 6.16
N LYS A 139 22.88 -10.40 5.24
CA LYS A 139 21.48 -9.95 5.24
C LYS A 139 20.71 -10.60 6.38
N VAL A 140 19.85 -9.81 7.01
CA VAL A 140 18.88 -10.33 7.98
C VAL A 140 17.59 -10.63 7.20
N THR A 141 17.10 -11.86 7.30
CA THR A 141 15.94 -12.37 6.56
C THR A 141 15.06 -13.23 7.44
#